data_AF-A0A2N5WVU8-F1
#
_entry.id   AF-A0A2N5WVU8-F1
#
_cell.length_a   1.000
_cell.length_b   1.000
_cell.length_c   1.000
_cell.angle_alpha   90.00
_cell.angle_beta   90.00
_cell.angle_gamma   90.00
#
_symmetry.space_group_name_H-M   'P 1'
#
loop_
_entity.id
_entity.type
_entity.pdbx_description
1 polymer ?
#
loop_
_entity_poly.entity_id
_entity_poly.type
_entity_poly.pdbx_seq_one_letter_code
_entity_poly.pdbx_strand_id
1 'polypeptide(L)'
;MTTARSWWRRGGDGLRADAQEAKDAAAHAFYELDSAQRDLRISVETLAAVDDSPDAQRAAAEFAALGQAVDTASAGYIAAVDACDLDRDDLSPAAASRARVELLAARDELVRVKGALDRFAQSSAPLLERAETQLARLLPAVERARQALLAATRALDDVRAAGFRADDLAARLARLGPELSRLNEGAGKH
;
A
#
# COMPACT_ATOMS: atom_id res chain seq x y z
N MET A 1 -38.69 50.21 10.68
CA MET A 1 -38.64 48.83 11.20
C MET A 1 -38.03 47.92 10.14
N THR A 2 -36.82 47.42 10.44
CA THR A 2 -36.31 46.08 10.11
C THR A 2 -36.18 45.62 8.64
N THR A 3 -35.19 46.13 7.90
CA THR A 3 -34.65 45.48 6.69
C THR A 3 -33.20 45.05 6.81
N ALA A 4 -32.48 45.45 7.87
CA ALA A 4 -31.11 44.98 8.08
C ALA A 4 -31.06 43.47 8.35
N ARG A 5 -32.03 42.87 9.04
CA ARG A 5 -31.93 41.47 9.54
C ARG A 5 -31.87 40.37 8.45
N SER A 6 -32.30 40.60 7.21
CA SER A 6 -32.37 39.52 6.20
C SER A 6 -31.07 39.29 5.41
N TRP A 7 -30.20 40.30 5.27
CA TRP A 7 -28.89 40.13 4.62
C TRP A 7 -27.99 39.21 5.45
N TRP A 8 -27.81 39.50 6.74
CA TRP A 8 -26.85 38.78 7.60
C TRP A 8 -27.19 37.29 7.74
N ARG A 9 -28.48 36.94 7.70
CA ARG A 9 -28.95 35.55 7.75
C ARG A 9 -28.58 34.80 6.47
N ARG A 10 -28.74 35.42 5.30
CA ARG A 10 -28.34 34.84 4.00
C ARG A 10 -26.81 34.69 3.87
N GLY A 11 -26.02 35.59 4.45
CA GLY A 11 -24.55 35.48 4.48
C GLY A 11 -24.03 34.38 5.41
N GLY A 12 -24.67 34.19 6.58
CA GLY A 12 -24.33 33.12 7.52
C GLY A 12 -24.68 31.71 6.99
N ASP A 13 -25.83 31.57 6.32
CA ASP A 13 -26.23 30.31 5.70
C ASP A 13 -25.30 29.91 4.53
N GLY A 14 -24.79 30.87 3.76
CA GLY A 14 -23.80 30.64 2.70
C GLY A 14 -22.44 30.20 3.26
N LEU A 15 -21.95 30.84 4.33
CA LEU A 15 -20.68 30.45 4.96
C LEU A 15 -20.72 29.04 5.57
N ARG A 16 -21.86 28.63 6.14
CA ARG A 16 -22.05 27.24 6.59
C ARG A 16 -22.01 26.28 5.41
N ALA A 17 -22.68 26.59 4.30
CA ALA A 17 -22.65 25.77 3.10
C ALA A 17 -21.23 25.64 2.52
N ASP A 18 -20.48 26.74 2.41
CA ASP A 18 -19.10 26.72 1.93
C ASP A 18 -18.17 25.90 2.84
N ALA A 19 -18.39 25.95 4.17
CA ALA A 19 -17.65 25.14 5.13
C ALA A 19 -17.99 23.64 5.00
N GLN A 20 -19.26 23.32 4.72
CA GLN A 20 -19.69 21.95 4.48
C GLN A 20 -19.08 21.40 3.18
N GLU A 21 -19.06 22.19 2.10
CA GLU A 21 -18.40 21.81 0.85
C GLU A 21 -16.90 21.56 1.07
N ALA A 22 -16.22 22.41 1.86
CA ALA A 22 -14.83 22.20 2.23
C ALA A 22 -14.63 20.91 3.04
N LYS A 23 -15.56 20.56 3.93
CA LYS A 23 -15.54 19.30 4.71
C LYS A 23 -15.66 18.09 3.80
N ASP A 24 -16.60 18.11 2.86
CA ASP A 24 -16.82 17.01 1.91
C ASP A 24 -15.62 16.85 0.97
N ALA A 25 -15.03 17.96 0.50
CA ALA A 25 -13.82 17.94 -0.32
C ALA A 25 -12.61 17.39 0.44
N ALA A 26 -12.44 17.75 1.72
CA ALA A 26 -11.39 17.20 2.56
C ALA A 26 -11.59 15.70 2.83
N ALA A 27 -12.83 15.27 3.09
CA ALA A 27 -13.17 13.86 3.27
C ALA A 27 -12.89 13.01 2.02
N HIS A 28 -13.22 13.54 0.84
CA HIS A 28 -12.88 12.89 -0.42
C HIS A 28 -11.36 12.79 -0.61
N ALA A 29 -10.61 13.87 -0.36
CA ALA A 29 -9.14 13.85 -0.44
C ALA A 29 -8.51 12.84 0.54
N PHE A 30 -9.08 12.70 1.73
CA PHE A 30 -8.64 11.71 2.73
C PHE A 30 -8.86 10.28 2.22
N TYR A 31 -10.05 9.99 1.68
CA TYR A 31 -10.36 8.69 1.08
C TYR A 31 -9.43 8.32 -0.08
N GLU A 32 -9.16 9.28 -0.97
CA GLU A 32 -8.25 9.10 -2.11
C GLU A 32 -6.81 8.84 -1.65
N LEU A 33 -6.34 9.54 -0.62
CA LEU A 33 -5.03 9.32 -0.04
C LEU A 33 -4.89 7.92 0.56
N ASP A 34 -5.86 7.52 1.40
CA ASP A 34 -5.85 6.22 2.07
C ASP A 34 -5.95 5.07 1.06
N SER A 35 -6.75 5.21 0.01
CA SER A 35 -6.83 4.22 -1.08
C SER A 35 -5.49 4.09 -1.81
N ALA A 36 -4.85 5.22 -2.18
CA ALA A 36 -3.55 5.20 -2.84
C ALA A 36 -2.44 4.59 -1.94
N GLN A 37 -2.45 4.86 -0.64
CA GLN A 37 -1.52 4.25 0.31
C GLN A 37 -1.72 2.73 0.42
N ARG A 38 -2.97 2.28 0.53
CA ARG A 38 -3.30 0.86 0.65
C ARG A 38 -2.86 0.07 -0.58
N ASP A 39 -3.10 0.59 -1.78
CA ASP A 39 -2.68 -0.04 -3.02
C ASP A 39 -1.16 -0.14 -3.11
N LEU A 40 -0.44 0.95 -2.80
CA LEU A 40 1.03 0.96 -2.84
C LEU A 40 1.66 0.04 -1.81
N ARG A 41 1.08 -0.07 -0.62
CA ARG A 41 1.59 -0.97 0.42
C ARG A 41 1.67 -2.41 -0.08
N ILE A 42 0.62 -2.89 -0.75
CA ILE A 42 0.60 -4.26 -1.31
C ILE A 42 1.73 -4.45 -2.33
N SER A 43 1.92 -3.47 -3.22
CA SER A 43 2.98 -3.51 -4.24
C SER A 43 4.38 -3.53 -3.61
N VAL A 44 4.62 -2.67 -2.61
CA VAL A 44 5.93 -2.57 -1.94
C VAL A 44 6.23 -3.79 -1.08
N GLU A 45 5.23 -4.34 -0.37
CA GLU A 45 5.36 -5.60 0.37
C GLU A 45 5.72 -6.76 -0.57
N THR A 46 5.06 -6.84 -1.73
CA THR A 46 5.37 -7.84 -2.75
C THR A 46 6.80 -7.66 -3.27
N LEU A 47 7.22 -6.43 -3.57
CA LEU A 47 8.58 -6.12 -4.03
C LEU A 47 9.63 -6.55 -3.00
N ALA A 48 9.44 -6.18 -1.73
CA ALA A 48 10.37 -6.52 -0.66
C ALA A 48 10.45 -8.02 -0.39
N ALA A 49 9.39 -8.79 -0.65
CA ALA A 49 9.38 -10.24 -0.48
C ALA A 49 10.12 -11.00 -1.59
N VAL A 50 10.35 -10.38 -2.76
CA VAL A 50 10.85 -11.08 -3.95
C VAL A 50 12.13 -10.48 -4.53
N ASP A 51 12.51 -9.27 -4.13
CA ASP A 51 13.69 -8.55 -4.58
C ASP A 51 14.50 -8.03 -3.38
N ASP A 52 15.61 -8.69 -3.07
CA ASP A 52 16.55 -8.29 -2.00
C ASP A 52 17.57 -7.22 -2.43
N SER A 53 17.41 -6.62 -3.62
CA SER A 53 18.36 -5.64 -4.14
C SER A 53 18.37 -4.35 -3.31
N PRO A 54 19.51 -3.61 -3.31
CA PRO A 54 19.60 -2.32 -2.63
C PRO A 54 18.54 -1.29 -3.11
N ASP A 55 18.09 -1.39 -4.36
CA ASP A 55 17.08 -0.50 -4.92
C ASP A 55 15.68 -0.81 -4.35
N ALA A 56 15.34 -2.10 -4.20
CA ALA A 56 14.10 -2.52 -3.55
C ALA A 56 14.07 -2.12 -2.06
N GLN A 57 15.18 -2.30 -1.34
CA GLN A 57 15.31 -1.85 0.05
C GLN A 57 15.16 -0.34 0.18
N ARG A 58 15.72 0.43 -0.77
CA ARG A 58 15.56 1.89 -0.80
C ARG A 58 14.12 2.30 -1.05
N ALA A 59 13.44 1.66 -2.00
CA ALA A 59 12.03 1.92 -2.27
C ALA A 59 11.14 1.62 -1.04
N ALA A 60 11.42 0.54 -0.31
CA ALA A 60 10.72 0.22 0.93
C ALA A 60 10.95 1.29 2.02
N ALA A 61 12.19 1.77 2.18
CA ALA A 61 12.52 2.82 3.13
C ALA A 61 11.87 4.17 2.78
N GLU A 62 11.84 4.52 1.48
CA GLU A 62 11.16 5.73 0.99
C GLU A 62 9.65 5.65 1.22
N PHE A 63 9.03 4.49 0.95
CA PHE A 63 7.61 4.27 1.23
C PHE A 63 7.30 4.38 2.74
N ALA A 64 8.18 3.89 3.61
CA ALA A 64 8.01 4.04 5.06
C ALA A 64 8.04 5.52 5.50
N ALA A 65 8.93 6.33 4.92
CA ALA A 65 8.96 7.77 5.18
C ALA A 65 7.70 8.48 4.67
N LEU A 66 7.18 8.08 3.50
CA LEU A 66 5.89 8.57 2.99
C LEU A 66 4.73 8.16 3.90
N GLY A 67 4.75 6.96 4.48
CA GLY A 67 3.77 6.51 5.46
C GLY A 67 3.67 7.45 6.66
N GLN A 68 4.81 7.90 7.21
CA GLN A 68 4.81 8.88 8.30
C GLN A 68 4.20 10.23 7.90
N ALA A 69 4.42 10.66 6.65
CA ALA A 69 3.80 11.87 6.12
C ALA A 69 2.29 11.71 5.96
N VAL A 70 1.82 10.52 5.54
CA VAL A 70 0.39 10.18 5.46
C VAL A 70 -0.24 10.21 6.85
N ASP A 71 0.39 9.60 7.85
CA ASP A 71 -0.10 9.58 9.22
C ASP A 71 -0.25 11.01 9.77
N THR A 72 0.75 11.86 9.50
CA THR A 72 0.73 13.27 9.93
C THR A 72 -0.39 14.06 9.25
N ALA A 73 -0.55 13.93 7.93
CA ALA A 73 -1.62 14.61 7.19
C ALA A 73 -3.02 14.12 7.61
N SER A 74 -3.15 12.81 7.85
CA SER A 74 -4.37 12.16 8.33
C SER A 74 -4.77 12.67 9.71
N ALA A 75 -3.81 12.77 10.63
CA ALA A 75 -4.04 13.34 11.95
C ALA A 75 -4.46 14.81 11.87
N GLY A 76 -3.83 15.60 10.99
CA GLY A 76 -4.22 16.99 10.73
C GLY A 76 -5.66 17.13 10.22
N TYR A 77 -6.08 16.27 9.30
CA TYR A 77 -7.46 16.21 8.82
C TYR A 77 -8.45 15.84 9.92
N ILE A 78 -8.17 14.78 10.69
CA ILE A 78 -9.04 14.35 11.79
C ILE A 78 -9.20 15.49 12.80
N ALA A 79 -8.11 16.14 13.19
CA ALA A 79 -8.16 17.28 14.11
C ALA A 79 -8.98 18.46 13.56
N ALA A 80 -8.86 18.76 12.27
CA ALA A 80 -9.65 19.81 11.62
C ALA A 80 -11.15 19.47 11.61
N VAL A 81 -11.51 18.22 11.31
CA VAL A 81 -12.90 17.76 11.33
C VAL A 81 -13.47 17.77 12.74
N ASP A 82 -12.72 17.31 13.74
CA ASP A 82 -13.14 17.26 15.14
C ASP A 82 -13.35 18.66 15.73
N ALA A 83 -12.60 19.66 15.26
CA ALA A 83 -12.78 21.06 15.64
C ALA A 83 -14.03 21.71 14.99
N CYS A 84 -14.59 21.11 13.94
CA CYS A 84 -15.68 21.66 13.14
C CYS A 84 -17.05 21.08 13.52
N ASP A 85 -17.75 21.75 14.46
CA ASP A 85 -19.16 21.50 14.79
C ASP A 85 -20.10 22.36 13.92
N LEU A 86 -20.26 21.97 12.65
CA LEU A 86 -21.05 22.72 11.66
C LEU A 86 -22.57 22.57 11.84
N ASP A 87 -23.00 21.51 12.53
CA ASP A 87 -24.41 21.17 12.76
C ASP A 87 -25.04 21.98 13.90
N ARG A 88 -24.23 22.71 14.66
CA ARG A 88 -24.69 23.57 15.75
C ARG A 88 -25.64 24.66 15.25
N ASP A 89 -26.83 24.74 15.84
CA ASP A 89 -27.88 25.70 15.44
C ASP A 89 -27.43 27.18 15.52
N ASP A 90 -26.64 27.55 16.52
CA ASP A 90 -26.15 28.92 16.75
C ASP A 90 -24.73 29.18 16.21
N LEU A 91 -24.28 28.41 15.21
CA LEU A 91 -22.97 28.59 14.58
C LEU A 91 -22.75 30.03 14.11
N SER A 92 -21.70 30.67 14.64
CA SER A 92 -21.34 32.02 14.23
C SER A 92 -20.70 32.05 12.82
N PRO A 93 -20.88 33.13 12.04
CA PRO A 93 -20.20 33.30 10.75
C PRO A 93 -18.67 33.21 10.83
N ALA A 94 -18.08 33.69 11.94
CA ALA A 94 -16.63 33.61 12.16
C ALA A 94 -16.15 32.17 12.40
N ALA A 95 -16.95 31.36 13.11
CA ALA A 95 -16.67 29.93 13.30
C ALA A 95 -16.78 29.17 11.97
N ALA A 96 -17.83 29.42 11.18
CA ALA A 96 -17.99 28.83 9.84
C ALA A 96 -16.82 29.20 8.91
N SER A 97 -16.41 30.47 8.89
CA SER A 97 -15.28 30.90 8.08
C SER A 97 -13.96 30.29 8.52
N ARG A 98 -13.74 30.09 9.83
CA ARG A 98 -12.53 29.44 10.36
C ARG A 98 -12.51 27.96 9.98
N ALA A 99 -13.63 27.26 10.19
CA ALA A 99 -13.81 25.86 9.82
C ALA A 99 -13.46 25.65 8.33
N ARG A 100 -14.00 26.50 7.45
CA ARG A 100 -13.68 26.45 6.01
C ARG A 100 -12.18 26.56 5.73
N VAL A 101 -11.48 27.52 6.37
CA VAL A 101 -10.03 27.71 6.16
C VAL A 101 -9.24 26.50 6.65
N GLU A 102 -9.55 25.98 7.83
CA GLU A 102 -8.88 24.82 8.42
C GLU A 102 -9.08 23.55 7.60
N LEU A 103 -10.31 23.30 7.12
CA LEU A 103 -10.65 22.17 6.26
C LEU A 103 -9.97 22.24 4.90
N LEU A 104 -9.91 23.43 4.28
CA LEU A 104 -9.20 23.62 3.01
C LEU A 104 -7.68 23.40 3.18
N ALA A 105 -7.10 23.88 4.29
CA ALA A 105 -5.69 23.64 4.57
C ALA A 105 -5.39 22.15 4.77
N ALA A 106 -6.23 21.43 5.52
CA ALA A 106 -6.12 19.98 5.68
C ALA A 106 -6.25 19.25 4.33
N ARG A 107 -7.23 19.64 3.50
CA ARG A 107 -7.41 19.09 2.15
C ARG A 107 -6.17 19.29 1.29
N ASP A 108 -5.58 20.47 1.28
CA ASP A 108 -4.41 20.77 0.45
C ASP A 108 -3.19 19.96 0.87
N GLU A 109 -3.02 19.74 2.18
CA GLU A 109 -1.97 18.88 2.71
C GLU A 109 -2.18 17.41 2.30
N LEU A 110 -3.42 16.88 2.43
CA LEU A 110 -3.75 15.53 1.97
C LEU A 110 -3.45 15.34 0.47
N VAL A 111 -3.84 16.31 -0.37
CA VAL A 111 -3.57 16.28 -1.81
C VAL A 111 -2.07 16.37 -2.11
N ARG A 112 -1.32 17.18 -1.36
CA ARG A 112 0.13 17.29 -1.51
C ARG A 112 0.82 15.96 -1.22
N VAL A 113 0.44 15.28 -0.13
CA VAL A 113 0.99 13.98 0.25
C VAL A 113 0.56 12.90 -0.75
N LYS A 114 -0.69 12.90 -1.21
CA LYS A 114 -1.15 11.99 -2.27
C LYS A 114 -0.31 12.16 -3.53
N GLY A 115 -0.03 13.40 -3.93
CA GLY A 115 0.84 13.66 -5.08
C GLY A 115 2.27 13.12 -4.90
N ALA A 116 2.77 13.03 -3.66
CA ALA A 116 4.05 12.38 -3.38
C ALA A 116 3.96 10.84 -3.53
N LEU A 117 2.87 10.23 -3.03
CA LEU A 117 2.60 8.80 -3.27
C LEU A 117 2.47 8.47 -4.77
N ASP A 118 1.74 9.29 -5.54
CA ASP A 118 1.56 9.08 -6.98
C ASP A 118 2.91 9.15 -7.72
N ARG A 119 3.80 10.07 -7.33
CA ARG A 119 5.16 10.16 -7.90
C ARG A 119 6.01 8.96 -7.51
N PHE A 120 5.92 8.52 -6.26
CA PHE A 120 6.60 7.31 -5.81
C PHE A 120 6.15 6.11 -6.64
N ALA A 121 4.84 5.91 -6.80
CA ALA A 121 4.25 4.85 -7.63
C ALA A 121 4.83 4.82 -9.05
N GLN A 122 4.92 5.99 -9.69
CA GLN A 122 5.50 6.11 -11.03
C GLN A 122 6.98 5.75 -11.06
N SER A 123 7.74 6.19 -10.06
CA SER A 123 9.18 5.91 -9.96
C SER A 123 9.49 4.44 -9.63
N SER A 124 8.60 3.77 -8.90
CA SER A 124 8.76 2.35 -8.52
C SER A 124 8.24 1.37 -9.57
N ALA A 125 7.47 1.82 -10.56
CA ALA A 125 6.88 0.95 -11.58
C ALA A 125 7.89 0.02 -12.29
N PRO A 126 9.10 0.46 -12.68
CA PRO A 126 10.09 -0.44 -13.29
C PRO A 126 10.64 -1.53 -12.35
N LEU A 127 10.67 -1.27 -11.04
CA LEU A 127 11.05 -2.27 -10.04
C LEU A 127 9.95 -3.32 -9.90
N LEU A 128 8.70 -2.88 -9.87
CA LEU A 128 7.53 -3.76 -9.81
C LEU A 128 7.43 -4.65 -11.06
N GLU A 129 7.59 -4.10 -12.26
CA GLU A 129 7.57 -4.87 -13.51
C GLU A 129 8.68 -5.94 -13.54
N ARG A 130 9.85 -5.62 -13.01
CA ARG A 130 10.96 -6.56 -12.89
C ARG A 130 10.63 -7.69 -11.91
N ALA A 131 10.08 -7.35 -10.74
CA ALA A 131 9.64 -8.30 -9.73
C ALA A 131 8.55 -9.23 -10.28
N GLU A 132 7.55 -8.68 -10.97
CA GLU A 132 6.51 -9.45 -11.66
C GLU A 132 7.09 -10.41 -12.70
N THR A 133 8.05 -9.95 -13.50
CA THR A 133 8.73 -10.80 -14.49
C THR A 133 9.50 -11.95 -13.83
N GLN A 134 10.14 -11.70 -12.69
CA GLN A 134 10.84 -12.73 -11.91
C GLN A 134 9.85 -13.74 -11.31
N LEU A 135 8.76 -13.26 -10.71
CA LEU A 135 7.68 -14.08 -10.18
C LEU A 135 7.03 -14.96 -11.26
N ALA A 136 6.76 -14.40 -12.44
CA ALA A 136 6.19 -15.14 -13.56
C ALA A 136 7.09 -16.30 -14.04
N ARG A 137 8.41 -16.17 -13.86
CA ARG A 137 9.39 -17.23 -14.18
C ARG A 137 9.54 -18.27 -13.07
N LEU A 138 9.10 -17.96 -11.85
CA LEU A 138 9.29 -18.81 -10.69
C LEU A 138 8.47 -20.11 -10.81
N LEU A 139 7.18 -20.02 -11.14
CA LEU A 139 6.31 -21.19 -11.29
C LEU A 139 6.85 -22.23 -12.30
N PRO A 140 7.22 -21.86 -13.54
CA PRO A 140 7.84 -22.79 -14.48
C PRO A 140 9.20 -23.34 -14.02
N ALA A 141 9.98 -22.58 -13.26
CA ALA A 141 11.26 -23.04 -12.71
C ALA A 141 11.04 -24.10 -11.62
N VAL A 142 10.09 -23.86 -10.71
CA VAL A 142 9.71 -24.82 -9.66
C VAL A 142 9.20 -26.11 -10.27
N GLU A 143 8.35 -26.05 -11.30
CA GLU A 143 7.83 -27.26 -11.93
C GLU A 143 8.95 -28.06 -12.63
N ARG A 144 9.87 -27.40 -13.34
CA ARG A 144 11.04 -28.07 -13.93
C ARG A 144 11.91 -28.74 -12.86
N ALA A 145 12.10 -28.09 -11.71
CA ALA A 145 12.85 -28.67 -10.60
C ALA A 145 12.16 -29.93 -10.04
N ARG A 146 10.83 -29.92 -9.90
CA ARG A 146 10.06 -31.10 -9.48
C ARG A 146 10.20 -32.25 -10.46
N GLN A 147 10.07 -31.99 -11.76
CA GLN A 147 10.22 -33.03 -12.79
C GLN A 147 11.64 -33.61 -12.81
N ALA A 148 12.67 -32.77 -12.67
CA ALA A 148 14.06 -33.22 -12.58
C ALA A 148 14.30 -34.09 -11.34
N LEU A 149 13.75 -33.71 -10.18
CA LEU A 149 13.86 -34.52 -8.97
C LEU A 149 13.18 -35.88 -9.16
N LEU A 150 11.96 -35.91 -9.69
CA LEU A 150 11.24 -37.16 -9.94
C LEU A 150 12.02 -38.10 -10.87
N ALA A 151 12.63 -37.56 -11.92
CA ALA A 151 13.47 -38.32 -12.84
C ALA A 151 14.73 -38.87 -12.14
N ALA A 152 15.39 -38.06 -11.30
CA ALA A 152 16.56 -38.47 -10.54
C ALA A 152 16.24 -39.58 -9.52
N THR A 153 15.09 -39.49 -8.85
CA THR A 153 14.61 -40.54 -7.93
C THR A 153 14.36 -41.85 -8.67
N ARG A 154 13.69 -41.82 -9.83
CA ARG A 154 13.47 -43.02 -10.66
C ARG A 154 14.80 -43.64 -11.11
N ALA A 155 15.75 -42.84 -11.57
CA ALA A 155 17.07 -43.33 -11.97
C ALA A 155 17.84 -43.96 -10.80
N LEU A 156 17.73 -43.41 -9.59
CA LEU A 156 18.31 -44.01 -8.40
C LEU A 156 17.70 -45.38 -8.08
N ASP A 157 16.38 -45.50 -8.21
CA ASP A 157 15.66 -46.76 -8.00
C ASP A 157 16.08 -47.81 -9.04
N ASP A 158 16.26 -47.44 -10.30
CA ASP A 158 16.74 -48.32 -11.36
C ASP A 158 18.18 -48.83 -11.09
N VAL A 159 19.08 -47.96 -10.65
CA VAL A 159 20.47 -48.32 -10.28
C VAL A 159 20.49 -49.33 -9.12
N ARG A 160 19.62 -49.13 -8.13
CA ARG A 160 19.46 -50.06 -7.00
C ARG A 160 18.85 -51.39 -7.43
N ALA A 161 17.86 -51.37 -8.32
CA ALA A 161 17.25 -52.58 -8.87
C ALA A 161 18.26 -53.41 -9.69
N ALA A 162 19.21 -52.75 -10.35
CA ALA A 162 20.33 -53.38 -11.03
C ALA A 162 21.43 -53.93 -10.07
N GLY A 163 21.26 -53.78 -8.75
CA GLY A 163 22.16 -54.33 -7.74
C GLY A 163 23.38 -53.45 -7.41
N PHE A 164 23.46 -52.23 -7.94
CA PHE A 164 24.54 -51.30 -7.64
C PHE A 164 24.27 -50.52 -6.35
N ARG A 165 25.35 -50.19 -5.62
CA ARG A 165 25.27 -49.28 -4.48
C ARG A 165 25.24 -47.83 -4.96
N ALA A 166 24.35 -47.03 -4.38
CA ALA A 166 24.15 -45.62 -4.76
C ALA A 166 23.90 -44.71 -3.53
N ASP A 167 24.51 -45.06 -2.39
CA ASP A 167 24.21 -44.45 -1.09
C ASP A 167 24.53 -42.94 -1.04
N ASP A 168 25.60 -42.48 -1.71
CA ASP A 168 25.92 -41.03 -1.79
C ASP A 168 24.90 -40.25 -2.63
N LEU A 169 24.42 -40.84 -3.75
CA LEU A 169 23.38 -40.22 -4.58
C LEU A 169 22.04 -40.17 -3.84
N ALA A 170 21.71 -41.22 -3.10
CA ALA A 170 20.54 -41.26 -2.23
C ALA A 170 20.60 -40.20 -1.13
N ALA A 171 21.76 -40.04 -0.48
CA ALA A 171 21.96 -39.01 0.53
C ALA A 171 21.85 -37.60 -0.05
N ARG A 172 22.37 -37.36 -1.26
CA ARG A 172 22.23 -36.08 -1.97
C ARG A 172 20.78 -35.77 -2.30
N LEU A 173 20.02 -36.74 -2.82
CA LEU A 173 18.60 -36.57 -3.13
C LEU A 173 17.76 -36.34 -1.87
N ALA A 174 18.04 -37.06 -0.78
CA ALA A 174 17.35 -36.88 0.50
C ALA A 174 17.54 -35.47 1.08
N ARG A 175 18.71 -34.83 0.86
CA ARG A 175 18.95 -33.44 1.28
C ARG A 175 18.13 -32.41 0.49
N LEU A 176 17.72 -32.72 -0.74
CA LEU A 176 16.94 -31.80 -1.59
C LEU A 176 15.44 -31.82 -1.30
N GLY A 177 14.92 -32.89 -0.66
CA GLY A 177 13.50 -33.05 -0.34
C GLY A 177 12.93 -31.88 0.48
N PRO A 178 13.54 -31.48 1.61
CA PRO A 178 13.08 -30.36 2.42
C PRO A 178 13.07 -29.01 1.70
N GLU A 179 14.04 -28.75 0.81
CA GLU A 179 14.09 -27.49 0.06
C GLU A 179 12.96 -27.38 -0.96
N LEU A 180 12.57 -28.49 -1.57
CA LEU A 180 11.41 -28.54 -2.48
C LEU A 180 10.08 -28.44 -1.73
N SER A 181 9.99 -28.99 -0.52
CA SER A 181 8.83 -28.75 0.36
C SER A 181 8.70 -27.27 0.71
N ARG A 182 9.81 -26.57 0.98
CA ARG A 182 9.78 -25.11 1.24
C ARG A 182 9.35 -24.30 0.01
N LEU A 183 9.81 -24.67 -1.18
CA LEU A 183 9.35 -24.07 -2.45
C LEU A 183 7.84 -24.26 -2.71
N ASN A 184 7.19 -25.25 -2.07
CA ASN A 184 5.76 -25.49 -2.15
C ASN A 184 4.91 -24.64 -1.19
N GLU A 185 5.49 -24.15 -0.09
CA GLU A 185 4.73 -23.42 0.93
C GLU A 185 4.45 -21.96 0.53
N GLY A 186 5.07 -21.47 -0.55
CA GLY A 186 4.85 -20.14 -1.10
C GLY A 186 5.57 -19.03 -0.33
N ALA A 187 5.71 -17.86 -0.94
CA ALA A 187 6.38 -16.69 -0.37
C ALA A 187 5.71 -16.17 0.93
N GLY A 188 4.52 -16.63 1.30
CA GLY A 188 3.76 -16.15 2.47
C GLY A 188 4.21 -16.67 3.84
N LYS A 189 5.35 -17.37 3.94
CA LYS A 189 5.95 -17.81 5.23
C LYS A 189 7.37 -17.29 5.47
N HIS A 190 7.84 -16.37 4.63
CA HIS A 190 9.15 -15.74 4.77
C HIS A 190 8.99 -14.23 4.91
#